data_AF-A0A0N9V3G6-F1
#
_entry.id   AF-A0A0N9V3G6-F1
#
_cell.length_a   1.000
_cell.length_b   1.000
_cell.length_c   1.000
_cell.angle_alpha   90.00
_cell.angle_beta   90.00
_cell.angle_gamma   90.00
#
_symmetry.space_group_name_H-M   'P 1'
#
loop_
_entity.id
_entity.type
_entity.pdbx_description
1 polymer ?
#
loop_
_entity_poly.entity_id
_entity_poly.type
_entity_poly.pdbx_seq_one_letter_code
_entity_poly.pdbx_strand_id
1 'polypeptide(L)'
;MLCIRFSLREKNMAEFQKPFFTSSSEQIEGEYVAGVAAIQEGNFSAASIHFGNAARGGHVSALFNLSLLWGGGSVTPYDFDLAADCWYKAAEAGHPRAKDVLWQLEAADRGGFGADNLAKFAEEAASGDSLVPSIMICAARFYDVICRKYGATVDVIAYELDAAATSDFDFVHYFVKRTGIDTGFYDGGLNRLKPGSAADQITDGLNKLHVAMRRSGVSDKLAVMARCSIVGHIIAKSPYGDRSQPLRGVDTFFNNEPLEGGEMLGIFGQKPKDGPPNSVGEAKKLIERLGQSRGGEIIRAGALSGNVFCQIFLSQAGLSIPKERRSDKVQHDLAMFTEMAAKSGDAGSQFNLGKLYMDKIDASAEYLDQDDIDNIKQAKYWYGMASKQGLPEAMKSLKNLEVFNFLKLKGVI
;
A
#
# COMPACT_ATOMS: atom_id res chain seq x y z
N MET A 1 -34.61 -22.71 17.18
CA MET A 1 -33.22 -22.23 17.37
C MET A 1 -32.22 -23.07 16.56
N LEU A 2 -32.43 -23.25 15.25
CA LEU A 2 -31.48 -24.01 14.40
C LEU A 2 -31.42 -23.56 12.91
N CYS A 3 -32.00 -22.41 12.54
CA CYS A 3 -32.05 -21.98 11.12
C CYS A 3 -31.12 -20.81 10.73
N ILE A 4 -30.38 -20.20 11.67
CA ILE A 4 -29.55 -19.02 11.35
C ILE A 4 -28.09 -19.40 11.03
N ARG A 5 -27.56 -20.50 11.59
CA ARG A 5 -26.18 -20.98 11.33
C ARG A 5 -25.97 -21.54 9.92
N PHE A 6 -27.01 -22.02 9.24
CA PHE A 6 -26.91 -22.53 7.87
C PHE A 6 -26.83 -21.41 6.81
N SER A 7 -27.47 -20.26 7.03
CA SER A 7 -27.63 -19.21 6.00
C SER A 7 -26.37 -18.34 5.76
N LEU A 8 -25.59 -18.05 6.80
CA LEU A 8 -24.39 -17.20 6.67
C LEU A 8 -23.19 -17.95 6.10
N ARG A 9 -23.05 -19.25 6.44
CA ARG A 9 -22.03 -20.12 5.84
C ARG A 9 -22.30 -20.27 4.34
N GLU A 10 -23.54 -20.52 3.92
CA GLU A 10 -23.87 -20.63 2.49
C GLU A 10 -23.67 -19.33 1.69
N LYS A 11 -23.97 -18.15 2.27
CA LYS A 11 -23.74 -16.87 1.55
C LYS A 11 -22.26 -16.60 1.29
N ASN A 12 -21.40 -16.74 2.29
CA ASN A 12 -19.95 -16.56 2.09
C ASN A 12 -19.37 -17.69 1.22
N MET A 13 -19.89 -18.92 1.30
CA MET A 13 -19.43 -20.06 0.50
C MET A 13 -19.88 -20.00 -0.96
N ALA A 14 -21.06 -19.44 -1.26
CA ALA A 14 -21.56 -19.25 -2.62
C ALA A 14 -20.70 -18.26 -3.42
N GLU A 15 -20.01 -17.33 -2.76
CA GLU A 15 -19.12 -16.36 -3.41
C GLU A 15 -17.90 -16.98 -4.08
N PHE A 16 -17.44 -18.14 -3.60
CA PHE A 16 -16.25 -18.83 -4.10
C PHE A 16 -16.55 -19.88 -5.19
N GLN A 17 -17.83 -20.23 -5.43
CA GLN A 17 -18.22 -21.39 -6.24
C GLN A 17 -18.32 -21.14 -7.76
N LYS A 18 -18.41 -19.89 -8.22
CA LYS A 18 -18.50 -19.58 -9.66
C LYS A 18 -17.44 -18.55 -10.04
N PRO A 19 -16.27 -18.98 -10.57
CA PRO A 19 -15.27 -18.04 -11.02
C PRO A 19 -15.86 -17.15 -12.13
N PHE A 20 -15.66 -15.83 -12.00
CA PHE A 20 -15.92 -14.90 -13.09
C PHE A 20 -14.99 -15.15 -14.28
N PHE A 21 -13.79 -15.65 -13.98
CA PHE A 21 -12.72 -15.88 -14.93
C PHE A 21 -12.16 -17.28 -14.75
N THR A 22 -12.01 -18.03 -15.84
CA THR A 22 -11.28 -19.31 -15.87
C THR A 22 -9.97 -19.11 -16.64
N SER A 23 -8.88 -19.67 -16.12
CA SER A 23 -7.58 -19.65 -16.78
C SER A 23 -7.49 -20.71 -17.89
N SER A 24 -6.79 -20.41 -18.98
CA SER A 24 -6.46 -21.41 -20.01
C SER A 24 -5.32 -22.35 -19.58
N SER A 25 -4.60 -22.01 -18.50
CA SER A 25 -3.56 -22.86 -17.93
C SER A 25 -4.16 -23.78 -16.86
N GLU A 26 -4.10 -25.08 -17.11
CA GLU A 26 -4.58 -26.12 -16.19
C GLU A 26 -3.91 -26.04 -14.81
N GLN A 27 -2.62 -25.68 -14.75
CA GLN A 27 -1.91 -25.49 -13.49
C GLN A 27 -2.48 -24.32 -12.68
N ILE A 28 -2.71 -23.17 -13.33
CA ILE A 28 -3.23 -21.97 -12.66
C ILE A 28 -4.67 -22.18 -12.21
N GLU A 29 -5.49 -22.83 -13.04
CA GLU A 29 -6.86 -23.20 -12.70
C GLU A 29 -6.89 -24.22 -11.56
N GLY A 30 -5.98 -25.20 -11.57
CA GLY A 30 -5.82 -26.17 -10.49
C GLY A 30 -5.52 -25.52 -9.14
N GLU A 31 -4.63 -24.51 -9.10
CA GLU A 31 -4.39 -23.71 -7.90
C GLU A 31 -5.64 -22.94 -7.46
N TYR A 32 -6.40 -22.34 -8.39
CA TYR A 32 -7.65 -21.66 -8.02
C TYR A 32 -8.68 -22.62 -7.40
N VAL A 33 -8.90 -23.78 -8.04
CA VAL A 33 -9.81 -24.82 -7.55
C VAL A 33 -9.37 -25.35 -6.19
N ALA A 34 -8.08 -25.60 -5.99
CA ALA A 34 -7.53 -26.00 -4.69
C ALA A 34 -7.78 -24.93 -3.61
N GLY A 35 -7.66 -23.65 -3.96
CA GLY A 35 -7.99 -22.54 -3.07
C GLY A 35 -9.47 -22.53 -2.67
N VAL A 36 -10.38 -22.73 -3.63
CA VAL A 36 -11.83 -22.83 -3.36
C VAL A 36 -12.14 -24.03 -2.47
N ALA A 37 -11.53 -25.18 -2.71
CA ALA A 37 -11.68 -26.38 -1.88
C ALA A 37 -11.20 -26.13 -0.44
N ALA A 38 -10.04 -25.49 -0.27
CA ALA A 38 -9.51 -25.14 1.04
C ALA A 38 -10.46 -24.20 1.82
N ILE A 39 -11.15 -23.27 1.16
CA ILE A 39 -12.21 -22.46 1.80
C ILE A 39 -13.37 -23.32 2.28
N GLN A 40 -13.80 -24.30 1.48
CA GLN A 40 -14.89 -25.23 1.84
C GLN A 40 -14.55 -26.06 3.08
N GLU A 41 -13.28 -26.41 3.23
CA GLU A 41 -12.74 -27.12 4.39
C GLU A 41 -12.51 -26.20 5.61
N GLY A 42 -12.63 -24.88 5.43
CA GLY A 42 -12.33 -23.88 6.46
C GLY A 42 -10.84 -23.62 6.67
N ASN A 43 -9.99 -24.11 5.76
CA ASN A 43 -8.55 -23.89 5.78
C ASN A 43 -8.18 -22.61 5.01
N PHE A 44 -8.45 -21.46 5.64
CA PHE A 44 -8.23 -20.15 5.03
C PHE A 44 -6.74 -19.88 4.71
N SER A 45 -5.81 -20.41 5.50
CA SER A 45 -4.37 -20.28 5.25
C SER A 45 -3.96 -21.01 3.97
N ALA A 46 -4.37 -22.28 3.80
CA ALA A 46 -4.14 -23.01 2.55
C ALA A 46 -4.83 -22.34 1.36
N ALA A 47 -6.05 -21.82 1.55
CA ALA A 47 -6.74 -21.07 0.52
C ALA A 47 -5.97 -19.82 0.08
N SER A 48 -5.44 -19.05 1.04
CA SER A 48 -4.60 -17.89 0.74
C SER A 48 -3.33 -18.27 -0.02
N ILE A 49 -2.75 -19.45 0.26
CA ILE A 49 -1.59 -19.96 -0.46
C ILE A 49 -1.93 -20.24 -1.93
N HIS A 50 -2.96 -21.04 -2.14
CA HIS A 50 -3.41 -21.44 -3.47
C HIS A 50 -3.91 -20.27 -4.31
N PHE A 51 -4.71 -19.36 -3.74
CA PHE A 51 -5.10 -18.15 -4.44
C PHE A 51 -3.90 -17.25 -4.74
N GLY A 52 -2.88 -17.18 -3.86
CA GLY A 52 -1.62 -16.49 -4.12
C GLY A 52 -0.88 -17.05 -5.34
N ASN A 53 -0.83 -18.37 -5.47
CA ASN A 53 -0.23 -19.05 -6.63
C ASN A 53 -1.02 -18.75 -7.92
N ALA A 54 -2.35 -18.89 -7.88
CA ALA A 54 -3.21 -18.62 -9.03
C ALA A 54 -3.15 -17.14 -9.45
N ALA A 55 -3.17 -16.20 -8.50
CA ALA A 55 -3.06 -14.77 -8.75
C ALA A 55 -1.71 -14.39 -9.39
N ARG A 56 -0.60 -15.01 -8.96
CA ARG A 56 0.71 -14.85 -9.62
C ARG A 56 0.72 -15.35 -11.06
N GLY A 57 -0.13 -16.34 -11.36
CA GLY A 57 -0.40 -16.81 -12.72
C GLY A 57 -1.38 -15.93 -13.52
N GLY A 58 -1.89 -14.83 -12.96
CA GLY A 58 -2.83 -13.93 -13.62
C GLY A 58 -4.32 -14.27 -13.43
N HIS A 59 -4.66 -15.18 -12.51
CA HIS A 59 -6.05 -15.55 -12.28
C HIS A 59 -6.84 -14.44 -11.57
N VAL A 60 -7.76 -13.79 -12.30
CA VAL A 60 -8.49 -12.60 -11.82
C VAL A 60 -9.38 -12.87 -10.61
N SER A 61 -10.14 -13.98 -10.60
CA SER A 61 -10.96 -14.33 -9.42
C SER A 61 -10.11 -14.69 -8.20
N ALA A 62 -8.86 -15.12 -8.37
CA ALA A 62 -7.96 -15.40 -7.26
C ALA A 62 -7.52 -14.10 -6.58
N LEU A 63 -7.23 -13.05 -7.37
CA LEU A 63 -6.95 -11.70 -6.84
C LEU A 63 -8.12 -11.19 -5.99
N PHE A 64 -9.36 -11.30 -6.51
CA PHE A 64 -10.53 -10.87 -5.74
C PHE A 64 -10.70 -11.68 -4.45
N ASN A 65 -10.54 -13.01 -4.49
CA ASN A 65 -10.64 -13.86 -3.31
C ASN A 65 -9.55 -13.56 -2.26
N LEU A 66 -8.31 -13.27 -2.68
CA LEU A 66 -7.26 -12.80 -1.77
C LEU A 66 -7.63 -11.49 -1.09
N SER A 67 -8.18 -10.53 -1.83
CA SER A 67 -8.66 -9.28 -1.27
C SER A 67 -9.72 -9.51 -0.18
N LEU A 68 -10.64 -10.47 -0.38
CA LEU A 68 -11.66 -10.79 0.62
C LEU A 68 -11.07 -11.45 1.86
N LEU A 69 -10.17 -12.42 1.70
CA LEU A 69 -9.52 -13.11 2.81
C LEU A 69 -8.71 -12.16 3.69
N TRP A 70 -7.89 -11.34 3.05
CA TRP A 70 -7.02 -10.40 3.77
C TRP A 70 -7.83 -9.23 4.33
N GLY A 71 -8.81 -8.71 3.59
CA GLY A 71 -9.67 -7.63 4.05
C GLY A 71 -10.53 -8.02 5.26
N GLY A 72 -11.02 -9.26 5.30
CA GLY A 72 -11.81 -9.76 6.43
C GLY A 72 -10.99 -10.12 7.67
N GLY A 73 -9.65 -10.14 7.56
CA GLY A 73 -8.79 -10.67 8.60
C GLY A 73 -9.04 -12.15 8.87
N SER A 74 -9.34 -12.94 7.83
CA SER A 74 -9.65 -14.38 7.97
C SER A 74 -8.39 -15.25 8.13
N VAL A 75 -7.21 -14.68 7.91
CA VAL A 75 -5.92 -15.37 7.91
C VAL A 75 -4.88 -14.57 8.67
N THR A 76 -3.88 -15.27 9.21
CA THR A 76 -2.72 -14.65 9.85
C THR A 76 -1.41 -14.97 9.11
N PRO A 77 -0.55 -13.98 8.80
CA PRO A 77 -0.81 -12.55 8.89
C PRO A 77 -1.75 -12.08 7.76
N TYR A 78 -2.19 -10.82 7.80
CA TYR A 78 -2.82 -10.18 6.65
C TYR A 78 -2.42 -8.69 6.54
N ASP A 79 -2.71 -8.07 5.39
CA ASP A 79 -2.36 -6.68 5.12
C ASP A 79 -3.45 -5.99 4.28
N PHE A 80 -3.95 -4.85 4.76
CA PHE A 80 -5.01 -4.08 4.08
C PHE A 80 -4.54 -3.40 2.79
N ASP A 81 -3.26 -3.02 2.68
CA ASP A 81 -2.70 -2.46 1.45
C ASP A 81 -2.60 -3.53 0.36
N LEU A 82 -2.16 -4.73 0.72
CA LEU A 82 -2.15 -5.86 -0.21
C LEU A 82 -3.56 -6.31 -0.60
N ALA A 83 -4.50 -6.28 0.35
CA ALA A 83 -5.91 -6.55 0.06
C ALA A 83 -6.48 -5.55 -0.96
N ALA A 84 -6.23 -4.26 -0.75
CA ALA A 84 -6.65 -3.20 -1.67
C ALA A 84 -5.99 -3.31 -3.05
N ASP A 85 -4.69 -3.63 -3.11
CA ASP A 85 -3.97 -3.84 -4.37
C ASP A 85 -4.57 -5.01 -5.18
N CYS A 86 -4.87 -6.13 -4.52
CA CYS A 86 -5.60 -7.24 -5.11
C CYS A 86 -6.99 -6.81 -5.62
N TRP A 87 -7.71 -5.97 -4.86
CA TRP A 87 -9.00 -5.41 -5.28
C TRP A 87 -8.88 -4.57 -6.55
N TYR A 88 -7.94 -3.62 -6.56
CA TYR A 88 -7.68 -2.75 -7.72
C TYR A 88 -7.34 -3.55 -8.97
N LYS A 89 -6.43 -4.51 -8.86
CA LYS A 89 -6.04 -5.39 -9.97
C LYS A 89 -7.21 -6.24 -10.47
N ALA A 90 -8.03 -6.76 -9.57
CA ALA A 90 -9.23 -7.51 -9.97
C ALA A 90 -10.23 -6.60 -10.72
N ALA A 91 -10.45 -5.37 -10.25
CA ALA A 91 -11.35 -4.42 -10.89
C ALA A 91 -10.83 -3.94 -12.26
N GLU A 92 -9.53 -3.67 -12.36
CA GLU A 92 -8.85 -3.32 -13.62
C GLU A 92 -8.95 -4.44 -14.65
N ALA A 93 -8.80 -5.69 -14.20
CA ALA A 93 -8.98 -6.89 -15.02
C ALA A 93 -10.46 -7.25 -15.28
N GLY A 94 -11.41 -6.39 -14.89
CA GLY A 94 -12.83 -6.50 -15.25
C GLY A 94 -13.70 -7.34 -14.31
N HIS A 95 -13.21 -7.71 -13.13
CA HIS A 95 -14.01 -8.46 -12.16
C HIS A 95 -15.26 -7.67 -11.72
N PRO A 96 -16.50 -8.14 -11.99
CA PRO A 96 -17.71 -7.34 -11.85
C PRO A 96 -17.91 -6.81 -10.43
N ARG A 97 -17.82 -7.70 -9.43
CA ARG A 97 -17.98 -7.31 -8.02
C ARG A 97 -16.88 -6.38 -7.53
N ALA A 98 -15.67 -6.49 -8.09
CA ALA A 98 -14.58 -5.62 -7.70
C ALA A 98 -14.80 -4.21 -8.26
N LYS A 99 -15.34 -4.13 -9.48
CA LYS A 99 -15.68 -2.90 -10.18
C LYS A 99 -16.88 -2.18 -9.57
N ASP A 100 -17.94 -2.91 -9.21
CA ASP A 100 -19.21 -2.34 -8.73
C ASP A 100 -19.05 -1.40 -7.53
N VAL A 101 -18.10 -1.70 -6.65
CA VAL A 101 -17.84 -0.91 -5.43
C VAL A 101 -16.44 -0.30 -5.38
N LEU A 102 -15.71 -0.28 -6.51
CA LEU A 102 -14.35 0.28 -6.59
C LEU A 102 -14.28 1.73 -6.12
N TRP A 103 -15.33 2.51 -6.39
CA TRP A 103 -15.42 3.91 -5.99
C TRP A 103 -15.30 4.12 -4.48
N GLN A 104 -15.70 3.14 -3.67
CA GLN A 104 -15.60 3.20 -2.21
C GLN A 104 -14.15 3.13 -1.75
N LEU A 105 -13.38 2.21 -2.34
CA LEU A 105 -11.96 2.09 -2.07
C LEU A 105 -11.20 3.34 -2.52
N GLU A 106 -11.52 3.87 -3.70
CA GLU A 106 -10.96 5.14 -4.16
C GLU A 106 -11.33 6.33 -3.26
N ALA A 107 -12.56 6.37 -2.75
CA ALA A 107 -13.00 7.40 -1.81
C ALA A 107 -12.24 7.29 -0.47
N ALA A 108 -12.00 6.07 0.02
CA ALA A 108 -11.17 5.83 1.20
C ALA A 108 -9.74 6.35 0.99
N ASP A 109 -9.12 6.01 -0.15
CA ASP A 109 -7.74 6.38 -0.48
C ASP A 109 -7.51 7.87 -0.65
N ARG A 110 -8.55 8.59 -1.09
CA ARG A 110 -8.54 10.06 -1.20
C ARG A 110 -8.90 10.74 0.13
N GLY A 111 -9.26 9.98 1.17
CA GLY A 111 -9.76 10.49 2.44
C GLY A 111 -11.14 11.16 2.32
N GLY A 112 -11.87 10.86 1.24
CA GLY A 112 -13.17 11.46 0.89
C GLY A 112 -14.38 10.61 1.23
N PHE A 113 -14.19 9.40 1.78
CA PHE A 113 -15.29 8.52 2.18
C PHE A 113 -16.19 9.20 3.22
N GLY A 114 -15.58 9.75 4.28
CA GLY A 114 -16.27 10.37 5.42
C GLY A 114 -16.62 9.35 6.50
N ALA A 115 -16.34 9.68 7.76
CA ALA A 115 -16.54 8.75 8.89
C ALA A 115 -18.01 8.35 9.07
N ASP A 116 -18.94 9.29 8.90
CA ASP A 116 -20.38 9.01 9.01
C ASP A 116 -20.89 8.09 7.89
N ASN A 117 -20.41 8.30 6.65
CA ASN A 117 -20.75 7.43 5.53
C ASN A 117 -20.18 6.02 5.73
N LEU A 118 -18.97 5.92 6.25
CA LEU A 118 -18.34 4.62 6.53
C LEU A 118 -19.07 3.86 7.64
N ALA A 119 -19.46 4.56 8.72
CA ALA A 119 -20.27 3.99 9.78
C ALA A 119 -21.64 3.55 9.25
N LYS A 120 -22.32 4.38 8.46
CA LYS A 120 -23.60 4.02 7.84
C LYS A 120 -23.45 2.78 6.94
N PHE A 121 -22.40 2.74 6.13
CA PHE A 121 -22.11 1.58 5.28
C PHE A 121 -21.90 0.30 6.11
N ALA A 122 -21.22 0.40 7.26
CA ALA A 122 -21.05 -0.71 8.18
C ALA A 122 -22.35 -1.17 8.86
N GLU A 123 -23.23 -0.24 9.22
CA GLU A 123 -24.54 -0.52 9.82
C GLU A 123 -25.47 -1.25 8.84
N GLU A 124 -25.49 -0.80 7.58
CA GLU A 124 -26.36 -1.33 6.51
C GLU A 124 -25.92 -2.70 5.99
N ALA A 125 -24.65 -3.10 6.15
CA ALA A 125 -24.13 -4.34 5.62
C ALA A 125 -24.80 -5.61 6.18
N ALA A 126 -25.43 -5.51 7.36
CA ALA A 126 -26.16 -6.60 8.03
C ALA A 126 -25.41 -7.95 8.03
N SER A 127 -24.11 -7.91 8.35
CA SER A 127 -23.17 -9.02 8.13
C SER A 127 -23.28 -10.15 9.15
N GLY A 128 -24.12 -10.00 10.18
CA GLY A 128 -24.11 -10.89 11.33
C GLY A 128 -22.75 -10.85 12.04
N ASP A 129 -22.34 -11.95 12.65
CA ASP A 129 -21.11 -12.02 13.42
C ASP A 129 -19.88 -12.27 12.53
N SER A 130 -19.60 -11.34 11.61
CA SER A 130 -18.48 -11.41 10.67
C SER A 130 -18.03 -10.02 10.23
N LEU A 131 -16.71 -9.84 10.07
CA LEU A 131 -16.13 -8.61 9.53
C LEU A 131 -16.28 -8.59 8.02
N VAL A 132 -16.79 -7.49 7.49
CA VAL A 132 -16.98 -7.32 6.04
C VAL A 132 -15.67 -6.81 5.41
N PRO A 133 -15.07 -7.53 4.45
CA PRO A 133 -13.76 -7.17 3.90
C PRO A 133 -13.70 -5.77 3.30
N SER A 134 -14.71 -5.34 2.54
CA SER A 134 -14.75 -4.00 1.95
C SER A 134 -14.72 -2.89 3.00
N ILE A 135 -15.53 -3.03 4.06
CA ILE A 135 -15.61 -2.07 5.16
C ILE A 135 -14.27 -1.99 5.87
N MET A 136 -13.64 -3.14 6.16
CA MET A 136 -12.36 -3.18 6.85
C MET A 136 -11.22 -2.55 6.04
N ILE A 137 -11.13 -2.88 4.75
CA ILE A 137 -10.14 -2.27 3.84
C ILE A 137 -10.37 -0.76 3.74
N CYS A 138 -11.61 -0.34 3.47
CA CYS A 138 -11.94 1.08 3.35
C CYS A 138 -11.68 1.82 4.66
N ALA A 139 -12.03 1.25 5.81
CA ALA A 139 -11.79 1.87 7.11
C ALA A 139 -10.29 2.04 7.38
N ALA A 140 -9.50 0.99 7.23
CA ALA A 140 -8.07 1.05 7.46
C ALA A 140 -7.40 2.13 6.61
N ARG A 141 -7.72 2.17 5.30
CA ARG A 141 -7.13 3.12 4.36
C ARG A 141 -7.65 4.54 4.54
N PHE A 142 -8.95 4.71 4.79
CA PHE A 142 -9.54 6.01 5.10
C PHE A 142 -8.93 6.64 6.35
N TYR A 143 -8.86 5.88 7.45
CA TYR A 143 -8.34 6.40 8.71
C TYR A 143 -6.83 6.66 8.66
N ASP A 144 -6.04 5.83 7.97
CA ASP A 144 -4.62 6.12 7.69
C ASP A 144 -4.46 7.45 6.92
N VAL A 145 -5.19 7.61 5.82
CA VAL A 145 -5.09 8.81 4.96
C VAL A 145 -5.46 10.07 5.73
N ILE A 146 -6.59 10.10 6.45
CA ILE A 146 -7.00 11.30 7.18
C ILE A 146 -6.10 11.59 8.39
N CYS A 147 -5.56 10.57 9.06
CA CYS A 147 -4.57 10.75 10.12
C CYS A 147 -3.34 11.50 9.58
N ARG A 148 -2.79 11.05 8.44
CA ARG A 148 -1.63 11.69 7.81
C ARG A 148 -1.95 13.07 7.27
N LYS A 149 -3.08 13.22 6.56
CA LYS A 149 -3.51 14.47 5.94
C LYS A 149 -3.66 15.62 6.94
N TYR A 150 -4.16 15.33 8.13
CA TYR A 150 -4.42 16.33 9.16
C TYR A 150 -3.40 16.32 10.30
N GLY A 151 -2.29 15.58 10.17
CA GLY A 151 -1.23 15.52 11.18
C GLY A 151 -1.68 14.93 12.52
N ALA A 152 -2.72 14.10 12.52
CA ALA A 152 -3.33 13.54 13.73
C ALA A 152 -2.77 12.16 14.15
N THR A 153 -1.90 11.56 13.32
CA THR A 153 -1.40 10.18 13.52
C THR A 153 -0.85 9.93 14.92
N VAL A 154 -0.04 10.83 15.46
CA VAL A 154 0.61 10.63 16.78
C VAL A 154 -0.43 10.65 17.91
N ASP A 155 -1.35 11.62 17.88
CA ASP A 155 -2.37 11.79 18.92
C ASP A 155 -3.40 10.67 18.88
N VAL A 156 -3.82 10.23 17.69
CA VAL A 156 -4.72 9.08 17.51
C VAL A 156 -4.08 7.80 18.02
N ILE A 157 -2.82 7.50 17.68
CA ILE A 157 -2.15 6.29 18.18
C ILE A 157 -2.02 6.35 19.70
N ALA A 158 -1.62 7.48 20.27
CA ALA A 158 -1.49 7.62 21.71
C ALA A 158 -2.84 7.42 22.43
N TYR A 159 -3.89 8.07 21.95
CA TYR A 159 -5.24 7.91 22.49
C TYR A 159 -5.72 6.45 22.44
N GLU A 160 -5.63 5.82 21.26
CA GLU A 160 -6.14 4.46 21.06
C GLU A 160 -5.36 3.42 21.89
N LEU A 161 -4.04 3.58 22.06
CA LEU A 161 -3.24 2.68 22.89
C LEU A 161 -3.45 2.90 24.39
N ASP A 162 -3.63 4.13 24.84
CA ASP A 162 -3.97 4.44 26.24
C ASP A 162 -5.36 3.86 26.60
N ALA A 163 -6.35 4.07 25.72
CA ALA A 163 -7.66 3.46 25.86
C ALA A 163 -7.57 1.92 25.86
N ALA A 164 -6.82 1.32 24.93
CA ALA A 164 -6.61 -0.12 24.84
C ALA A 164 -5.93 -0.71 26.08
N ALA A 165 -4.98 0.01 26.69
CA ALA A 165 -4.28 -0.41 27.90
C ALA A 165 -5.17 -0.48 29.15
N THR A 166 -6.38 0.08 29.09
CA THR A 166 -7.39 0.00 30.16
C THR A 166 -8.55 -0.94 29.82
N SER A 167 -8.46 -1.67 28.71
CA SER A 167 -9.53 -2.56 28.25
C SER A 167 -9.75 -3.75 29.18
N ASP A 168 -11.00 -4.18 29.34
CA ASP A 168 -11.36 -5.42 30.05
C ASP A 168 -11.02 -6.70 29.25
N PHE A 169 -10.55 -6.56 28.01
CA PHE A 169 -10.24 -7.70 27.13
C PHE A 169 -8.75 -8.02 27.11
N ASP A 170 -8.38 -9.23 27.56
CA ASP A 170 -6.99 -9.75 27.50
C ASP A 170 -6.36 -9.66 26.11
N PHE A 171 -7.14 -9.95 25.06
CA PHE A 171 -6.65 -9.90 23.68
C PHE A 171 -6.29 -8.49 23.20
N VAL A 172 -6.87 -7.45 23.82
CA VAL A 172 -6.52 -6.06 23.54
C VAL A 172 -5.15 -5.74 24.14
N HIS A 173 -4.87 -6.23 25.35
CA HIS A 173 -3.52 -6.14 25.94
C HIS A 173 -2.47 -6.88 25.10
N TYR A 174 -2.83 -8.04 24.54
CA TYR A 174 -1.96 -8.74 23.59
C TYR A 174 -1.75 -7.93 22.30
N PHE A 175 -2.77 -7.23 21.81
CA PHE A 175 -2.61 -6.29 20.69
C PHE A 175 -1.64 -5.16 21.04
N VAL A 176 -1.82 -4.46 22.17
CA VAL A 176 -0.92 -3.38 22.62
C VAL A 176 0.52 -3.87 22.68
N LYS A 177 0.76 -5.04 23.30
CA LYS A 177 2.10 -5.66 23.36
C LYS A 177 2.71 -5.92 21.97
N ARG A 178 1.89 -6.38 21.01
CA ARG A 178 2.33 -6.66 19.63
C ARG A 178 2.69 -5.40 18.83
N THR A 179 2.23 -4.22 19.26
CA THR A 179 2.62 -2.95 18.61
C THR A 179 4.09 -2.60 18.87
N GLY A 180 4.69 -3.11 19.95
CA GLY A 180 6.07 -2.80 20.35
C GLY A 180 6.29 -1.32 20.72
N ILE A 181 5.22 -0.55 20.94
CA ILE A 181 5.27 0.85 21.34
C ILE A 181 5.40 0.92 22.87
N ASP A 182 6.33 1.75 23.34
CA ASP A 182 6.62 1.93 24.76
C ASP A 182 5.46 2.63 25.48
N THR A 183 5.15 2.21 26.71
CA THR A 183 4.10 2.80 27.56
C THR A 183 4.28 4.30 27.72
N GLY A 184 5.51 4.81 27.86
CA GLY A 184 5.77 6.24 28.02
C GLY A 184 5.40 7.07 26.79
N PHE A 185 5.22 6.45 25.62
CA PHE A 185 4.72 7.16 24.45
C PHE A 185 3.22 7.46 24.54
N TYR A 186 2.41 6.51 25.02
CA TYR A 186 0.95 6.61 24.99
C TYR A 186 0.31 6.90 26.35
N ASP A 187 1.03 6.80 27.46
CA ASP A 187 0.52 7.16 28.79
C ASP A 187 -0.02 8.60 28.80
N GLY A 188 -1.23 8.76 29.34
CA GLY A 188 -2.00 10.01 29.30
C GLY A 188 -2.52 10.41 27.92
N GLY A 189 -2.49 9.50 26.93
CA GLY A 189 -3.01 9.65 25.58
C GLY A 189 -4.48 10.07 25.53
N LEU A 190 -5.31 9.62 26.48
CA LEU A 190 -6.70 10.04 26.61
C LEU A 190 -6.86 11.56 26.75
N ASN A 191 -5.87 12.25 27.31
CA ASN A 191 -5.88 13.70 27.52
C ASN A 191 -5.26 14.50 26.37
N ARG A 192 -4.75 13.85 25.30
CA ARG A 192 -4.11 14.54 24.17
C ARG A 192 -5.11 15.13 23.19
N LEU A 193 -6.33 14.62 23.17
CA LEU A 193 -7.38 15.10 22.28
C LEU A 193 -7.89 16.46 22.75
N LYS A 194 -7.93 17.43 21.82
CA LYS A 194 -8.58 18.72 22.03
C LYS A 194 -9.96 18.69 21.36
N PRO A 195 -11.04 19.17 22.02
CA PRO A 195 -12.36 19.20 21.41
C PRO A 195 -12.35 19.86 20.02
N GLY A 196 -12.88 19.17 19.02
CA GLY A 196 -12.93 19.63 17.63
C GLY A 196 -11.62 19.51 16.86
N SER A 197 -10.53 19.03 17.48
CA SER A 197 -9.29 18.70 16.76
C SER A 197 -9.51 17.59 15.73
N ALA A 198 -8.57 17.46 14.79
CA ALA A 198 -8.61 16.36 13.82
C ALA A 198 -8.54 14.99 14.51
N ALA A 199 -7.67 14.84 15.52
CA ALA A 199 -7.56 13.59 16.28
C ALA A 199 -8.87 13.23 16.99
N ASP A 200 -9.51 14.21 17.64
CA ASP A 200 -10.81 14.06 18.31
C ASP A 200 -11.91 13.57 17.36
N GLN A 201 -12.04 14.23 16.20
CA GLN A 201 -13.03 13.84 15.18
C GLN A 201 -12.73 12.47 14.56
N ILE A 202 -11.45 12.10 14.43
CA ILE A 202 -11.04 10.79 13.92
C ILE A 202 -11.39 9.69 14.92
N THR A 203 -11.09 9.87 16.20
CA THR A 203 -11.42 8.91 17.26
C THR A 203 -12.93 8.78 17.44
N ASP A 204 -13.68 9.86 17.28
CA ASP A 204 -15.15 9.82 17.20
C ASP A 204 -15.65 9.02 16.01
N GLY A 205 -15.00 9.16 14.86
CA GLY A 205 -15.28 8.34 13.68
C GLY A 205 -15.07 6.85 13.96
N LEU A 206 -13.96 6.48 14.60
CA LEU A 206 -13.67 5.10 14.99
C LEU A 206 -14.72 4.57 15.97
N ASN A 207 -15.15 5.39 16.94
CA ASN A 207 -16.25 5.06 17.86
C ASN A 207 -17.56 4.80 17.11
N LYS A 208 -17.93 5.68 16.16
CA LYS A 208 -19.14 5.52 15.35
C LYS A 208 -19.10 4.24 14.52
N LEU A 209 -17.96 3.93 13.92
CA LEU A 209 -17.76 2.71 13.14
C LEU A 209 -17.93 1.46 14.02
N HIS A 210 -17.33 1.44 15.23
CA HIS A 210 -17.48 0.35 16.19
C HIS A 210 -18.95 0.10 16.55
N VAL A 211 -19.69 1.17 16.87
CA VAL A 211 -21.12 1.09 17.20
C VAL A 211 -21.93 0.60 16.01
N ALA A 212 -21.65 1.11 14.81
CA ALA A 212 -22.33 0.70 13.58
C ALA A 212 -22.12 -0.79 13.27
N MET A 213 -20.89 -1.30 13.37
CA MET A 213 -20.60 -2.73 13.21
C MET A 213 -21.41 -3.58 14.20
N ARG A 214 -21.49 -3.16 15.46
CA ARG A 214 -22.31 -3.88 16.43
C ARG A 214 -23.80 -3.90 16.09
N ARG A 215 -24.32 -2.79 15.57
CA ARG A 215 -25.73 -2.70 15.15
C ARG A 215 -26.03 -3.56 13.94
N SER A 216 -25.05 -3.82 13.08
CA SER A 216 -25.19 -4.74 11.94
C SER A 216 -25.07 -6.23 12.30
N GLY A 217 -24.82 -6.53 13.58
CA GLY A 217 -24.80 -7.88 14.13
C GLY A 217 -23.41 -8.42 14.49
N VAL A 218 -22.35 -7.63 14.32
CA VAL A 218 -20.98 -8.01 14.70
C VAL A 218 -20.85 -8.06 16.22
N SER A 219 -20.29 -9.15 16.76
CA SER A 219 -20.04 -9.24 18.21
C SER A 219 -19.07 -8.16 18.69
N ASP A 220 -19.20 -7.78 19.96
CA ASP A 220 -18.34 -6.77 20.56
C ASP A 220 -16.85 -7.15 20.46
N LYS A 221 -16.51 -8.43 20.62
CA LYS A 221 -15.14 -8.93 20.44
C LYS A 221 -14.61 -8.71 19.02
N LEU A 222 -15.41 -9.01 17.99
CA LEU A 222 -15.00 -8.78 16.60
C LEU A 222 -14.94 -7.29 16.27
N ALA A 223 -15.85 -6.46 16.79
CA ALA A 223 -15.81 -5.01 16.60
C ALA A 223 -14.56 -4.39 17.25
N VAL A 224 -14.17 -4.84 18.45
CA VAL A 224 -12.91 -4.43 19.09
C VAL A 224 -11.71 -4.90 18.25
N MET A 225 -11.70 -6.14 17.77
CA MET A 225 -10.64 -6.63 16.87
C MET A 225 -10.54 -5.78 15.59
N ALA A 226 -11.66 -5.40 14.99
CA ALA A 226 -11.69 -4.54 13.81
C ALA A 226 -11.03 -3.18 14.10
N ARG A 227 -11.38 -2.55 15.22
CA ARG A 227 -10.76 -1.29 15.65
C ARG A 227 -9.25 -1.44 15.89
N CYS A 228 -8.82 -2.46 16.62
CA CYS A 228 -7.40 -2.76 16.81
C CYS A 228 -6.68 -2.98 15.47
N SER A 229 -7.32 -3.62 14.51
CA SER A 229 -6.74 -3.87 13.20
C SER A 229 -6.56 -2.59 12.38
N ILE A 230 -7.55 -1.69 12.41
CA ILE A 230 -7.47 -0.36 11.80
C ILE A 230 -6.35 0.46 12.45
N VAL A 231 -6.28 0.49 13.78
CA VAL A 231 -5.21 1.18 14.52
C VAL A 231 -3.84 0.56 14.24
N GLY A 232 -3.76 -0.77 14.17
CA GLY A 232 -2.54 -1.50 13.82
C GLY A 232 -2.05 -1.15 12.42
N HIS A 233 -2.95 -0.94 11.46
CA HIS A 233 -2.60 -0.44 10.13
C HIS A 233 -2.02 0.98 10.19
N ILE A 234 -2.67 1.90 10.93
CA ILE A 234 -2.16 3.27 11.12
C ILE A 234 -0.76 3.25 11.76
N ILE A 235 -0.55 2.41 12.79
CA ILE A 235 0.75 2.22 13.43
C ILE A 235 1.80 1.72 12.43
N ALA A 236 1.45 0.71 11.63
CA ALA A 236 2.35 0.13 10.63
C ALA A 236 2.80 1.15 9.57
N LYS A 237 2.00 2.20 9.32
CA LYS A 237 2.30 3.29 8.37
C LYS A 237 2.95 4.52 9.03
N SER A 238 3.13 4.49 10.34
CA SER A 238 3.75 5.56 11.12
C SER A 238 5.25 5.28 11.38
N PRO A 239 6.00 6.24 11.96
CA PRO A 239 7.38 6.00 12.42
C PRO A 239 7.54 4.88 13.47
N TYR A 240 6.44 4.36 14.02
CA TYR A 240 6.43 3.25 14.96
C TYR A 240 6.31 1.87 14.28
N GLY A 241 6.08 1.84 12.96
CA GLY A 241 5.74 0.63 12.23
C GLY A 241 6.81 -0.48 12.25
N ASP A 242 8.09 -0.13 12.35
CA ASP A 242 9.19 -1.10 12.39
C ASP A 242 9.19 -1.95 13.67
N ARG A 243 8.53 -1.46 14.73
CA ARG A 243 8.38 -2.17 16.01
C ARG A 243 7.13 -3.04 16.06
N SER A 244 6.14 -2.75 15.20
CA SER A 244 4.86 -3.44 15.20
C SER A 244 4.93 -4.79 14.51
N GLN A 245 4.38 -5.82 15.15
CA GLN A 245 4.17 -7.12 14.52
C GLN A 245 3.08 -7.03 13.44
N PRO A 246 3.08 -7.98 12.47
CA PRO A 246 2.00 -8.06 11.48
C PRO A 246 0.61 -8.19 12.10
N LEU A 247 -0.41 -7.70 11.37
CA LEU A 247 -1.80 -7.88 11.77
C LEU A 247 -2.12 -9.38 11.84
N ARG A 248 -2.95 -9.74 12.83
CA ARG A 248 -3.41 -11.11 13.03
C ARG A 248 -4.90 -11.21 12.76
N GLY A 249 -5.27 -12.24 12.01
CA GLY A 249 -6.65 -12.57 11.69
C GLY A 249 -7.39 -13.21 12.85
N VAL A 250 -8.67 -13.51 12.63
CA VAL A 250 -9.59 -14.08 13.63
C VAL A 250 -9.10 -15.42 14.19
N ASP A 251 -8.26 -16.12 13.43
CA ASP A 251 -7.62 -17.38 13.79
C ASP A 251 -6.62 -17.26 14.95
N THR A 252 -5.90 -16.14 15.06
CA THR A 252 -4.85 -15.98 16.08
C THR A 252 -4.91 -14.67 16.88
N PHE A 253 -5.78 -13.73 16.52
CA PHE A 253 -5.85 -12.41 17.16
C PHE A 253 -6.22 -12.47 18.64
N PHE A 254 -7.11 -13.40 19.00
CA PHE A 254 -7.65 -13.51 20.36
C PHE A 254 -6.71 -14.22 21.36
N ASN A 255 -5.61 -14.79 20.87
CA ASN A 255 -4.66 -15.56 21.66
C ASN A 255 -3.29 -14.85 21.70
N ASN A 256 -2.50 -15.12 22.75
CA ASN A 256 -1.15 -14.55 22.91
C ASN A 256 -0.04 -15.43 22.32
N GLU A 257 -0.39 -16.40 21.47
CA GLU A 257 0.57 -17.35 20.94
C GLU A 257 1.58 -16.65 20.00
N PRO A 258 2.85 -17.06 20.00
CA PRO A 258 3.80 -16.61 18.98
C PRO A 258 3.30 -16.99 17.58
N LEU A 259 3.65 -16.20 16.56
CA LEU A 259 3.42 -16.62 15.18
C LEU A 259 4.36 -17.80 14.87
N GLU A 260 3.81 -19.01 14.75
CA GLU A 260 4.53 -20.16 14.22
C GLU A 260 4.42 -20.19 12.68
N GLY A 261 5.56 -20.22 11.98
CA GLY A 261 5.61 -20.49 10.53
C GLY A 261 6.17 -19.35 9.65
N GLY A 262 7.24 -19.66 8.93
CA GLY A 262 7.88 -18.77 7.95
C GLY A 262 7.27 -18.81 6.53
N GLU A 263 6.39 -19.78 6.23
CA GLU A 263 5.87 -20.00 4.87
C GLU A 263 4.74 -19.03 4.49
N MET A 264 3.79 -18.73 5.39
CA MET A 264 2.74 -17.71 5.15
C MET A 264 3.33 -16.30 4.99
N LEU A 265 4.41 -15.98 5.72
CA LEU A 265 5.20 -14.75 5.55
C LEU A 265 5.79 -14.58 4.13
N GLY A 266 5.96 -15.67 3.37
CA GLY A 266 6.43 -15.65 1.99
C GLY A 266 5.40 -15.15 0.97
N ILE A 267 4.10 -15.26 1.28
CA ILE A 267 3.00 -14.89 0.36
C ILE A 267 2.61 -13.43 0.48
N PHE A 268 2.61 -12.92 1.70
CA PHE A 268 2.46 -11.49 1.99
C PHE A 268 3.74 -10.69 1.68
N GLY A 269 4.72 -11.36 1.08
CA GLY A 269 6.04 -10.84 0.80
C GLY A 269 6.54 -10.03 1.97
N GLN A 270 6.89 -10.66 3.10
CA GLN A 270 7.43 -10.03 4.32
C GLN A 270 7.66 -8.54 4.13
N LYS A 271 6.85 -7.66 4.77
CA LYS A 271 7.27 -6.28 4.99
C LYS A 271 8.71 -6.40 5.46
N PRO A 272 9.67 -5.94 4.66
CA PRO A 272 11.03 -6.40 4.84
C PRO A 272 11.41 -6.04 6.26
N LYS A 273 11.83 -7.04 7.05
CA LYS A 273 12.33 -6.78 8.41
C LYS A 273 13.43 -5.72 8.39
N ASP A 274 14.04 -5.54 7.23
CA ASP A 274 14.95 -4.49 6.87
C ASP A 274 14.18 -3.35 6.19
N GLY A 275 14.12 -2.18 6.86
CA GLY A 275 13.63 -0.96 6.25
C GLY A 275 14.44 -0.55 5.01
N PRO A 276 13.96 0.43 4.22
CA PRO A 276 14.69 0.90 3.06
C PRO A 276 16.06 1.46 3.48
N PRO A 277 17.16 1.10 2.79
CA PRO A 277 18.48 1.58 3.14
C PRO A 277 18.57 3.09 2.96
N ASN A 278 19.40 3.75 3.76
CA ASN A 278 19.69 5.18 3.67
C ASN A 278 21.13 5.46 3.22
N SER A 279 21.90 4.41 2.94
CA SER A 279 23.29 4.52 2.49
C SER A 279 23.69 3.37 1.57
N VAL A 280 24.74 3.58 0.77
CA VAL A 280 25.29 2.55 -0.13
C VAL A 280 25.77 1.34 0.66
N GLY A 281 26.34 1.55 1.85
CA GLY A 281 26.76 0.48 2.74
C GLY A 281 25.61 -0.40 3.23
N GLU A 282 24.49 0.22 3.59
CA GLU A 282 23.26 -0.52 3.96
C GLU A 282 22.66 -1.25 2.76
N ALA A 283 22.57 -0.60 1.61
CA ALA A 283 22.06 -1.23 0.38
C ALA A 283 22.91 -2.45 -0.01
N LYS A 284 24.24 -2.34 0.10
CA LYS A 284 25.15 -3.46 -0.18
C LYS A 284 24.94 -4.62 0.78
N LYS A 285 24.92 -4.35 2.09
CA LYS A 285 24.66 -5.39 3.12
C LYS A 285 23.30 -6.05 2.92
N LEU A 286 22.28 -5.26 2.55
CA LEU A 286 20.94 -5.74 2.25
C LEU A 286 20.95 -6.72 1.07
N ILE A 287 21.58 -6.33 -0.04
CA ILE A 287 21.69 -7.17 -1.24
C ILE A 287 22.58 -8.40 -1.01
N GLU A 288 23.68 -8.27 -0.27
CA GLU A 288 24.56 -9.39 0.10
C GLU A 288 23.82 -10.42 0.95
N ARG A 289 22.97 -9.96 1.88
CA ARG A 289 22.20 -10.84 2.78
C ARG A 289 20.97 -11.47 2.11
N LEU A 290 20.25 -10.73 1.27
CA LEU A 290 18.93 -11.14 0.74
C LEU A 290 18.95 -11.52 -0.76
N GLY A 291 20.06 -11.28 -1.45
CA GLY A 291 20.16 -11.41 -2.89
C GLY A 291 19.57 -10.21 -3.66
N GLN A 292 19.92 -10.13 -4.95
CA GLN A 292 19.59 -8.99 -5.81
C GLN A 292 18.07 -8.80 -6.01
N SER A 293 17.33 -9.89 -6.18
CA SER A 293 15.87 -9.82 -6.42
C SER A 293 15.15 -9.20 -5.22
N ARG A 294 15.29 -9.83 -4.05
CA ARG A 294 14.59 -9.40 -2.83
C ARG A 294 15.12 -8.08 -2.30
N GLY A 295 16.44 -7.87 -2.29
CA GLY A 295 17.01 -6.56 -1.92
C GLY A 295 16.55 -5.44 -2.84
N GLY A 296 16.42 -5.71 -4.15
CA GLY A 296 15.90 -4.77 -5.13
C GLY A 296 14.44 -4.37 -4.87
N GLU A 297 13.57 -5.31 -4.50
CA GLU A 297 12.17 -5.03 -4.16
C GLU A 297 12.04 -4.06 -2.97
N ILE A 298 12.89 -4.24 -1.94
CA ILE A 298 12.89 -3.40 -0.73
C ILE A 298 13.33 -1.98 -1.05
N ILE A 299 14.42 -1.85 -1.82
CA ILE A 299 14.92 -0.55 -2.26
C ILE A 299 13.87 0.16 -3.12
N ARG A 300 13.20 -0.58 -4.02
CA ARG A 300 12.13 -0.04 -4.87
C ARG A 300 10.93 0.42 -4.06
N ALA A 301 10.47 -0.36 -3.08
CA ALA A 301 9.41 0.05 -2.17
C ALA A 301 9.80 1.30 -1.36
N GLY A 302 11.05 1.36 -0.88
CA GLY A 302 11.63 2.53 -0.25
C GLY A 302 11.54 3.78 -1.12
N ALA A 303 11.97 3.69 -2.38
CA ALA A 303 11.92 4.80 -3.32
C ALA A 303 10.48 5.30 -3.56
N LEU A 304 9.53 4.38 -3.75
CA LEU A 304 8.10 4.69 -3.93
C LEU A 304 7.47 5.33 -2.68
N SER A 305 7.96 4.98 -1.48
CA SER A 305 7.51 5.56 -0.21
C SER A 305 8.08 6.95 0.08
N GLY A 306 8.93 7.49 -0.80
CA GLY A 306 9.53 8.82 -0.65
C GLY A 306 10.97 8.83 -0.13
N ASN A 307 11.63 7.67 0.03
CA ASN A 307 13.03 7.63 0.43
C ASN A 307 13.93 8.13 -0.71
N VAL A 308 14.50 9.33 -0.53
CA VAL A 308 15.32 10.02 -1.55
C VAL A 308 16.58 9.23 -1.90
N PHE A 309 17.24 8.61 -0.91
CA PHE A 309 18.42 7.78 -1.17
C PHE A 309 18.08 6.62 -2.12
N CYS A 310 16.99 5.90 -1.85
CA CYS A 310 16.55 4.80 -2.68
C CYS A 310 16.19 5.24 -4.11
N GLN A 311 15.56 6.42 -4.27
CA GLN A 311 15.26 7.00 -5.58
C GLN A 311 16.54 7.28 -6.38
N ILE A 312 17.52 7.94 -5.74
CA ILE A 312 18.83 8.23 -6.35
C ILE A 312 19.55 6.92 -6.70
N PHE A 313 19.55 5.96 -5.78
CA PHE A 313 20.22 4.67 -5.97
C PHE A 313 19.69 3.92 -7.19
N LEU A 314 18.36 3.82 -7.33
CA LEU A 314 17.73 3.14 -8.47
C LEU A 314 17.93 3.90 -9.79
N SER A 315 17.86 5.23 -9.75
CA SER A 315 18.19 6.09 -10.90
C SER A 315 19.61 5.80 -11.40
N GLN A 316 20.60 5.84 -10.51
CA GLN A 316 22.01 5.59 -10.86
C GLN A 316 22.25 4.15 -11.31
N ALA A 317 21.64 3.16 -10.65
CA ALA A 317 21.72 1.76 -11.05
C ALA A 317 21.18 1.56 -12.47
N GLY A 318 20.03 2.16 -12.81
CA GLY A 318 19.47 2.12 -14.16
C GLY A 318 20.37 2.79 -15.20
N LEU A 319 21.00 3.93 -14.87
CA LEU A 319 21.95 4.61 -15.76
C LEU A 319 23.21 3.80 -16.03
N SER A 320 23.65 2.99 -15.07
CA SER A 320 24.85 2.13 -15.21
C SER A 320 24.67 1.00 -16.24
N ILE A 321 23.42 0.64 -16.54
CA ILE A 321 23.10 -0.35 -17.57
C ILE A 321 23.12 0.36 -18.93
N PRO A 322 23.88 -0.13 -19.94
CA PRO A 322 23.86 0.45 -21.29
C PRO A 322 22.46 0.45 -21.89
N LYS A 323 22.13 1.46 -22.69
CA LYS A 323 20.77 1.72 -23.19
C LYS A 323 20.21 0.51 -23.94
N GLU A 324 21.05 -0.20 -24.69
CA GLU A 324 20.71 -1.36 -25.51
C GLU A 324 20.39 -2.61 -24.68
N ARG A 325 20.77 -2.61 -23.39
CA ARG A 325 20.57 -3.72 -22.45
C ARG A 325 19.50 -3.44 -21.39
N ARG A 326 18.83 -2.28 -21.45
CA ARG A 326 17.75 -1.94 -20.53
C ARG A 326 16.47 -2.64 -20.99
N SER A 327 15.80 -3.34 -20.09
CA SER A 327 14.43 -3.80 -20.31
C SER A 327 13.43 -2.65 -20.13
N ASP A 328 12.20 -2.82 -20.61
CA ASP A 328 11.12 -1.83 -20.45
C ASP A 328 10.93 -1.43 -18.98
N LYS A 329 11.01 -2.42 -18.07
CA LYS A 329 10.93 -2.19 -16.63
C LYS A 329 12.07 -1.29 -16.12
N VAL A 330 13.31 -1.55 -16.55
CA VAL A 330 14.46 -0.74 -16.15
C VAL A 330 14.34 0.68 -16.70
N GLN A 331 13.86 0.83 -17.94
CA GLN A 331 13.69 2.13 -18.55
C GLN A 331 12.58 2.94 -17.86
N HIS A 332 11.47 2.28 -17.50
CA HIS A 332 10.39 2.87 -16.73
C HIS A 332 10.83 3.30 -15.32
N ASP A 333 11.46 2.39 -14.56
CA ASP A 333 11.96 2.67 -13.22
C ASP A 333 13.03 3.77 -13.23
N LEU A 334 13.93 3.77 -14.22
CA LEU A 334 14.92 4.83 -14.42
C LEU A 334 14.24 6.19 -14.58
N ALA A 335 13.26 6.32 -15.48
CA ALA A 335 12.58 7.59 -15.71
C ALA A 335 11.85 8.07 -14.44
N MET A 336 11.08 7.17 -13.81
CA MET A 336 10.29 7.46 -12.61
C MET A 336 11.18 7.90 -11.45
N PHE A 337 12.18 7.10 -11.06
CA PHE A 337 12.97 7.39 -9.86
C PHE A 337 13.94 8.55 -10.08
N THR A 338 14.39 8.79 -11.32
CA THR A 338 15.15 10.01 -11.65
C THR A 338 14.27 11.24 -11.46
N GLU A 339 13.01 11.20 -11.91
CA GLU A 339 12.07 12.29 -11.72
C GLU A 339 11.74 12.54 -10.24
N MET A 340 11.47 11.48 -9.47
CA MET A 340 11.19 11.59 -8.03
C MET A 340 12.39 12.19 -7.27
N ALA A 341 13.61 11.71 -7.53
CA ALA A 341 14.82 12.24 -6.91
C ALA A 341 15.07 13.71 -7.32
N ALA A 342 14.86 14.05 -8.59
CA ALA A 342 15.01 15.42 -9.09
C ALA A 342 14.02 16.39 -8.41
N LYS A 343 12.76 15.97 -8.25
CA LYS A 343 11.72 16.71 -7.52
C LYS A 343 12.02 16.83 -6.02
N SER A 344 12.73 15.86 -5.46
CA SER A 344 13.22 15.90 -4.07
C SER A 344 14.41 16.85 -3.87
N GLY A 345 14.94 17.44 -4.95
CA GLY A 345 15.98 18.46 -4.90
C GLY A 345 17.39 17.97 -5.26
N ASP A 346 17.59 16.68 -5.57
CA ASP A 346 18.93 16.16 -5.87
C ASP A 346 19.47 16.73 -7.19
N ALA A 347 20.58 17.48 -7.12
CA ALA A 347 21.17 18.16 -8.27
C ALA A 347 21.64 17.18 -9.36
N GLY A 348 22.15 16.01 -8.98
CA GLY A 348 22.61 14.98 -9.91
C GLY A 348 21.45 14.38 -10.70
N SER A 349 20.36 14.03 -10.02
CA SER A 349 19.13 13.54 -10.64
C SER A 349 18.44 14.61 -11.48
N GLN A 350 18.44 15.88 -11.06
CA GLN A 350 17.97 16.98 -11.91
C GLN A 350 18.76 17.05 -13.22
N PHE A 351 20.09 16.99 -13.16
CA PHE A 351 20.92 16.95 -14.36
C PHE A 351 20.64 15.71 -15.22
N ASN A 352 20.56 14.53 -14.62
CA ASN A 352 20.28 13.30 -15.35
C ASN A 352 18.88 13.28 -15.98
N LEU A 353 17.87 13.85 -15.32
CA LEU A 353 16.54 14.02 -15.89
C LEU A 353 16.58 14.91 -17.12
N GLY A 354 17.37 15.99 -17.07
CA GLY A 354 17.60 16.82 -18.25
C GLY A 354 18.20 16.04 -19.41
N LYS A 355 19.15 15.14 -19.14
CA LYS A 355 19.71 14.25 -20.17
C LYS A 355 18.66 13.28 -20.72
N LEU A 356 17.80 12.71 -19.87
CA LEU A 356 16.72 11.81 -20.30
C LEU A 356 15.72 12.51 -21.22
N TYR A 357 15.44 13.80 -21.01
CA TYR A 357 14.64 14.58 -21.96
C TYR A 357 15.38 14.83 -23.27
N MET A 358 16.67 15.17 -23.23
CA MET A 358 17.47 15.32 -24.45
C MET A 358 17.56 14.02 -25.27
N ASP A 359 17.63 12.87 -24.60
CA ASP A 359 17.69 11.54 -25.23
C ASP A 359 16.42 11.14 -25.99
N LYS A 360 15.30 11.85 -25.78
CA LYS A 360 14.04 11.64 -26.51
C LYS A 360 13.98 12.39 -27.84
N ILE A 361 14.89 13.33 -28.06
CA ILE A 361 14.91 14.17 -29.26
C ILE A 361 15.41 13.34 -30.43
N ASP A 362 14.67 13.36 -31.54
CA ASP A 362 15.12 12.71 -32.77
C ASP A 362 16.15 13.58 -33.49
N ALA A 363 17.42 13.38 -33.17
CA ALA A 363 18.52 14.09 -33.81
C ALA A 363 18.72 13.76 -35.31
N SER A 364 18.00 12.76 -35.84
CA SER A 364 18.04 12.39 -37.26
C SER A 364 16.95 13.06 -38.10
N ALA A 365 15.96 13.68 -37.47
CA ALA A 365 14.90 14.39 -38.14
C ALA A 365 15.42 15.64 -38.88
N GLU A 366 14.81 15.96 -40.02
CA GLU A 366 15.15 17.15 -40.81
C GLU A 366 14.79 18.45 -40.07
N TYR A 367 13.71 18.42 -39.28
CA TYR A 367 13.24 19.52 -38.44
C TYR A 367 12.78 18.99 -37.09
N LEU A 368 12.88 19.83 -36.05
CA LEU A 368 12.36 19.53 -34.71
C LEU A 368 10.84 19.63 -34.71
N ASP A 369 10.17 18.65 -34.12
CA ASP A 369 8.74 18.70 -33.88
C ASP A 369 8.39 19.34 -32.53
N GLN A 370 7.10 19.36 -32.19
CA GLN A 370 6.63 19.96 -30.96
C GLN A 370 7.08 19.19 -29.70
N ASP A 371 7.19 17.86 -29.78
CA ASP A 371 7.62 17.01 -28.67
C ASP A 371 9.12 17.22 -28.41
N ASP A 372 9.93 17.34 -29.46
CA ASP A 372 11.35 17.72 -29.37
C ASP A 372 11.52 19.07 -28.68
N ILE A 373 10.75 20.07 -29.08
CA ILE A 373 10.79 21.42 -28.48
C ILE A 373 10.42 21.35 -26.99
N ASP A 374 9.42 20.57 -26.62
CA ASP A 374 8.99 20.44 -25.22
C ASP A 374 9.99 19.65 -24.38
N ASN A 375 10.63 18.62 -24.95
CA ASN A 375 11.75 17.93 -24.35
C ASN A 375 12.94 18.87 -24.10
N ILE A 376 13.29 19.75 -25.06
CA ILE A 376 14.34 20.76 -24.88
C ILE A 376 13.99 21.73 -23.72
N LYS A 377 12.73 22.18 -23.64
CA LYS A 377 12.28 23.06 -22.54
C LYS A 377 12.41 22.36 -21.19
N GLN A 378 11.98 21.11 -21.09
CA GLN A 378 12.10 20.32 -19.86
C GLN A 378 13.58 20.11 -19.49
N ALA A 379 14.43 19.74 -20.45
CA ALA A 379 15.86 19.59 -20.23
C ALA A 379 16.48 20.87 -19.68
N LYS A 380 16.15 22.01 -20.29
CA LYS A 380 16.63 23.33 -19.85
C LYS A 380 16.16 23.68 -18.44
N TYR A 381 14.90 23.40 -18.11
CA TYR A 381 14.37 23.62 -16.76
C TYR A 381 15.19 22.84 -15.72
N TRP A 382 15.39 21.54 -15.95
CA TRP A 382 16.10 20.68 -15.00
C TRP A 382 17.60 20.98 -14.92
N TYR A 383 18.27 21.27 -16.04
CA TYR A 383 19.64 21.80 -16.01
C TYR A 383 19.72 23.12 -15.27
N GLY A 384 18.72 24.00 -15.40
CA GLY A 384 18.64 25.24 -14.65
C GLY A 384 18.54 25.02 -13.14
N MET A 385 17.74 24.06 -12.70
CA MET A 385 17.63 23.69 -11.29
C MET A 385 18.96 23.13 -10.74
N ALA A 386 19.59 22.20 -11.45
CA ALA A 386 20.89 21.64 -11.05
C ALA A 386 22.02 22.69 -11.08
N SER A 387 22.01 23.59 -12.07
CA SER A 387 22.97 24.69 -12.23
C SER A 387 22.89 25.69 -11.06
N LYS A 388 21.69 26.02 -10.60
CA LYS A 388 21.49 26.87 -9.40
C LYS A 388 22.08 26.26 -8.13
N GLN A 389 22.22 24.94 -8.09
CA GLN A 389 22.88 24.22 -6.99
C GLN A 389 24.40 24.10 -7.17
N GLY A 390 24.97 24.69 -8.22
CA GLY A 390 26.41 24.74 -8.45
C GLY A 390 26.98 23.57 -9.25
N LEU A 391 26.15 22.74 -9.90
CA LEU A 391 26.65 21.59 -10.66
C LEU A 391 27.31 22.03 -12.00
N PRO A 392 28.63 21.84 -12.21
CA PRO A 392 29.35 22.37 -13.39
C PRO A 392 28.86 21.82 -14.72
N GLU A 393 28.52 20.53 -14.75
CA GLU A 393 28.01 19.86 -15.95
C GLU A 393 26.66 20.42 -16.37
N ALA A 394 25.80 20.74 -15.40
CA ALA A 394 24.52 21.38 -15.67
C ALA A 394 24.68 22.81 -16.20
N MET A 395 25.62 23.59 -15.64
CA MET A 395 25.96 24.92 -16.16
C MET A 395 26.41 24.85 -17.62
N LYS A 396 27.29 23.89 -17.95
CA LYS A 396 27.77 23.69 -19.31
C LYS A 396 26.65 23.28 -20.27
N SER A 397 25.82 22.32 -19.87
CA SER A 397 24.66 21.89 -20.68
C SER A 397 23.65 23.02 -20.89
N LEU A 398 23.39 23.82 -19.85
CA LEU A 398 22.49 24.97 -19.95
C LEU A 398 23.01 26.02 -20.94
N LYS A 399 24.31 26.32 -20.89
CA LYS A 399 24.97 27.23 -21.85
C LYS A 399 24.85 26.73 -23.30
N ASN A 400 25.02 25.43 -23.52
CA ASN A 400 24.84 24.84 -24.86
C ASN A 400 23.40 24.99 -25.39
N LEU A 401 22.41 25.01 -24.48
CA LEU A 401 21.00 25.21 -24.84
C LEU A 401 20.59 26.68 -24.97
N GLU A 402 21.49 27.65 -24.75
CA GLU A 402 21.19 29.07 -24.96
C GLU A 402 20.94 29.41 -26.42
N VAL A 403 21.46 28.61 -27.36
CA VAL A 403 21.17 28.74 -28.81
C VAL A 403 19.67 28.62 -29.10
N PHE A 404 18.94 27.86 -28.27
CA PHE A 404 17.47 27.73 -28.37
C PHE A 404 16.70 28.88 -27.71
N ASN A 405 17.37 29.93 -27.20
CA ASN A 405 16.70 31.15 -26.74
C ASN A 405 16.00 31.91 -27.89
N PHE A 406 16.38 31.66 -29.15
CA PHE A 406 15.86 32.36 -30.32
C PHE A 406 14.43 31.96 -30.74
N LEU A 407 13.89 30.83 -30.24
CA LEU A 407 12.51 30.39 -30.56
C LEU A 407 11.42 31.15 -29.79
N LYS A 408 11.77 32.08 -28.89
CA LYS A 408 10.82 32.92 -28.17
C LYS A 408 10.29 34.13 -28.96
N LEU A 409 10.64 34.32 -30.24
CA LEU A 409 10.30 35.57 -30.96
C LEU A 409 9.50 35.47 -32.25
N LYS A 410 9.04 34.31 -32.72
CA LYS A 410 8.00 34.30 -33.77
C LYS A 410 7.00 33.17 -33.54
N GLY A 411 5.80 33.55 -33.12
CA GLY A 411 4.63 32.72 -33.38
C GLY A 411 4.50 32.53 -34.89
N VAL A 412 4.63 31.28 -35.32
CA VAL A 412 4.23 30.74 -36.62
C VAL A 412 3.83 29.29 -36.27
N ILE A 413 2.55 29.06 -35.97
CA ILE A 413 1.58 28.35 -36.84
C ILE A 413 2.22 27.19 -37.59
#